data_AF-A0A2E9Z2I0-F1
#
_entry.id   AF-A0A2E9Z2I0-F1
#
_cell.length_a   1.000
_cell.length_b   1.000
_cell.length_c   1.000
_cell.angle_alpha   90.00
_cell.angle_beta   90.00
_cell.angle_gamma   90.00
#
_symmetry.space_group_name_H-M   'P 1'
#
loop_
_entity.id
_entity.type
_entity.pdbx_description
1 polymer ?
#
loop_
_entity_poly.entity_id
_entity_poly.type
_entity_poly.pdbx_seq_one_letter_code
_entity_poly.pdbx_strand_id
1 'polypeptide(L)' 'MAFKEELDSLLKDLAEESENFKAAENKEEEVEALKDMLDVFMRGTQSVREHIDRYNERRWDR' A
#
# COMPACT_ATOMS: atom_id res chain seq x y z
N MET A 1 -14.32 7.16 -7.97
CA MET A 1 -13.36 6.51 -8.90
C MET A 1 -11.95 6.58 -8.33
N ALA A 2 -11.49 7.74 -7.84
CA ALA A 2 -10.15 7.94 -7.25
C ALA A 2 -9.64 6.84 -6.29
N PHE A 3 -10.40 6.41 -5.28
CA PHE A 3 -9.90 5.42 -4.31
C PHE A 3 -9.63 4.03 -4.90
N LYS A 4 -10.44 3.61 -5.88
CA LYS A 4 -10.23 2.31 -6.52
C LYS A 4 -8.93 2.33 -7.34
N GLU A 5 -8.69 3.42 -8.06
CA GLU A 5 -7.46 3.62 -8.85
C GLU A 5 -6.23 3.70 -7.93
N GLU A 6 -6.36 4.35 -6.78
CA GLU A 6 -5.32 4.41 -5.75
C GLU A 6 -4.98 3.02 -5.18
N LEU A 7 -5.99 2.22 -4.83
CA LEU A 7 -5.79 0.84 -4.39
C LEU A 7 -5.15 -0.03 -5.48
N ASP A 8 -5.60 0.11 -6.73
CA ASP A 8 -5.03 -0.61 -7.86
C ASP A 8 -3.56 -0.22 -8.10
N SER A 9 -3.18 1.04 -7.83
CA SER A 9 -1.77 1.47 -7.88
C SER A 9 -0.96 0.84 -6.74
N LEU A 10 -1.44 0.92 -5.50
CA LEU A 10 -0.73 0.35 -4.34
C LEU A 10 -0.53 -1.17 -4.48
N LEU A 11 -1.49 -1.88 -5.04
CA LEU A 11 -1.37 -3.32 -5.31
C LEU A 11 -0.33 -3.63 -6.39
N LYS A 12 -0.18 -2.76 -7.39
CA LYS A 12 0.88 -2.90 -8.41
C LYS A 12 2.25 -2.65 -7.81
N ASP A 13 2.40 -1.57 -7.04
CA ASP A 13 3.66 -1.24 -6.35
C ASP A 13 4.09 -2.41 -5.44
N LEU A 14 3.15 -2.97 -4.68
CA LEU A 14 3.44 -4.13 -3.82
C LEU A 14 3.86 -5.38 -4.61
N ALA A 15 3.25 -5.61 -5.76
CA ALA A 15 3.61 -6.73 -6.64
C ALA A 15 5.01 -6.53 -7.23
N GLU A 16 5.37 -5.29 -7.61
CA GLU A 16 6.70 -4.94 -8.11
C GLU A 16 7.77 -5.17 -7.04
N GLU A 17 7.56 -4.67 -5.82
CA GLU A 17 8.52 -4.90 -4.74
C GLU A 17 8.64 -6.38 -4.38
N SER A 18 7.54 -7.15 -4.45
CA SER A 18 7.60 -8.60 -4.28
C SER A 18 8.45 -9.30 -5.33
N GLU A 19 8.51 -8.80 -6.58
CA GLU A 19 9.40 -9.34 -7.60
C GLU A 19 10.85 -8.89 -7.35
N ASN A 20 11.07 -7.65 -6.91
CA ASN A 20 12.39 -7.14 -6.51
C ASN A 20 13.00 -8.00 -5.40
N PHE A 21 12.20 -8.37 -4.39
CA PHE A 21 12.65 -9.27 -3.32
C PHE A 21 13.04 -10.66 -3.83
N LYS A 22 12.31 -11.21 -4.82
CA LYS A 22 12.67 -12.51 -5.42
C LYS A 22 13.93 -12.43 -6.28
N ALA A 23 14.20 -11.26 -6.87
CA ALA A 23 15.34 -11.01 -7.72
C ALA A 23 16.61 -10.59 -6.95
N ALA A 24 16.49 -10.28 -5.66
CA ALA A 24 17.60 -9.85 -4.81
C ALA A 24 18.74 -10.89 -4.80
N GLU A 25 19.97 -10.42 -5.01
CA GLU A 25 21.16 -11.27 -5.07
C GLU A 25 21.89 -11.35 -3.73
N ASN A 26 21.54 -10.47 -2.78
CA ASN A 26 22.17 -10.40 -1.48
C ASN A 26 21.21 -9.92 -0.37
N LYS A 27 21.67 -10.08 0.88
CA LYS A 27 20.90 -9.74 2.08
C LYS A 27 20.55 -8.25 2.19
N GLU A 28 21.38 -7.34 1.67
CA GLU A 28 21.08 -5.91 1.72
C GLU A 28 19.91 -5.58 0.79
N GLU A 29 19.92 -6.11 -0.43
CA GLU A 29 18.82 -5.98 -1.39
C GLU A 29 17.51 -6.61 -0.89
N GLU A 30 17.59 -7.79 -0.27
CA GLU A 30 16.42 -8.41 0.38
C GLU A 30 15.82 -7.50 1.46
N VAL A 31 16.66 -6.87 2.27
CA VAL A 31 16.22 -5.98 3.35
C VAL A 31 15.61 -4.69 2.80
N GLU A 32 16.18 -4.11 1.74
CA GLU A 32 15.60 -2.92 1.11
C GLU A 32 14.24 -3.23 0.46
N ALA A 33 14.12 -4.32 -0.32
CA ALA A 33 12.83 -4.70 -0.91
C ALA A 33 11.74 -4.97 0.15
N LEU A 34 12.11 -5.52 1.31
CA LEU A 34 11.18 -5.68 2.44
C LEU A 34 10.76 -4.35 3.07
N LYS A 35 11.67 -3.37 3.16
CA LYS A 35 11.33 -2.01 3.64
C LYS A 35 10.39 -1.31 2.66
N ASP A 36 10.64 -1.45 1.37
CA ASP A 36 9.82 -0.83 0.33
C ASP A 36 8.41 -1.44 0.30
N MET A 37 8.29 -2.77 0.43
CA MET A 37 6.99 -3.42 0.65
C MET A 37 6.27 -2.89 1.89
N LEU A 38 6.97 -2.75 3.01
CA LEU A 38 6.40 -2.23 4.25
C LEU A 38 5.88 -0.80 4.07
N ASP A 39 6.62 0.05 3.35
CA ASP A 39 6.19 1.41 3.06
C ASP A 39 4.90 1.45 2.22
N VAL A 40 4.80 0.61 1.18
CA VAL A 40 3.57 0.47 0.38
C VAL A 40 2.39 0.03 1.26
N PHE A 41 2.59 -0.93 2.16
CA PHE A 41 1.55 -1.36 3.10
C PHE A 41 1.08 -0.26 4.05
N MET A 42 2.02 0.52 4.58
CA MET A 42 1.70 1.62 5.49
C MET A 42 0.88 2.71 4.77
N ARG A 43 1.28 3.07 3.55
CA ARG A 43 0.53 3.99 2.68
C ARG A 43 -0.89 3.47 2.40
N GLY A 44 -1.02 2.20 2.02
CA GLY A 44 -2.32 1.60 1.75
C GLY A 44 -3.23 1.52 2.96
N THR A 45 -2.68 1.14 4.12
CA THR A 45 -3.43 1.09 5.38
C THR A 45 -3.95 2.47 5.77
N GLN A 46 -3.13 3.51 5.62
CA GLN A 46 -3.54 4.88 5.90
C GLN A 46 -4.68 5.31 4.97
N SER A 47 -4.56 5.08 3.66
CA SER A 47 -5.59 5.46 2.69
C SER A 47 -6.93 4.77 2.94
N VAL A 48 -6.90 3.47 3.26
CA VAL A 48 -8.10 2.70 3.64
C VAL A 48 -8.74 3.27 4.91
N ARG A 49 -7.93 3.57 5.94
CA ARG A 49 -8.43 4.17 7.19
C ARG A 49 -9.13 5.50 6.92
N GLU A 50 -8.51 6.40 6.16
CA GLU A 50 -9.10 7.70 5.82
C GLU A 50 -10.42 7.58 5.03
N HIS A 51 -10.56 6.53 4.23
CA HIS A 51 -11.83 6.24 3.54
C HIS A 51 -12.90 5.69 4.46
N ILE A 52 -12.54 4.87 5.44
CA ILE A 52 -13.46 4.41 6.50
C ILE A 52 -13.95 5.61 7.31
N ASP A 53 -13.05 6.50 7.72
CA ASP A 53 -13.38 7.69 8.52
C ASP A 53 -14.35 8.59 7.77
N ARG A 54 -14.06 8.90 6.50
CA ARG A 54 -14.98 9.67 5.61
C ARG A 54 -16.33 8.98 5.40
N TYR A 55 -16.39 7.65 5.45
CA TYR A 55 -17.67 6.93 5.34
C TYR A 55 -18.47 7.06 6.64
N ASN A 56 -17.82 6.96 7.79
CA ASN A 56 -18.43 7.11 9.11
C ASN A 56 -18.94 8.54 9.33
N GLU A 57 -18.13 9.56 9.02
CA GLU A 57 -18.55 10.97 9.12
C GLU A 57 -19.82 11.23 8.29
N ARG A 58 -19.83 10.83 7.01
CA ARG A 58 -21.03 10.95 6.15
C ARG A 58 -22.27 10.21 6.67
N ARG A 59 -22.08 9.17 7.48
CA ARG A 59 -23.16 8.39 8.07
C ARG A 59 -23.76 9.07 9.29
N TRP A 60 -22.95 9.82 10.05
CA TRP A 60 -23.38 10.53 11.25
C TRP A 60 -23.86 11.95 10.98
N ASP A 61 -23.46 12.58 9.86
CA ASP A 61 -23.95 13.89 9.38
C ASP A 61 -25.33 13.83 8.68
N ARG A 62 -26.15 12.80 8.96
CA ARG A 62 -27.50 12.61 8.39
C ARG A 62 -28.60 12.58 9.44
#